data_AF-A0A2J6HYS1-F1
#
_entry.id   AF-A0A2J6HYS1-F1
#
_cell.length_a   1.000
_cell.length_b   1.000
_cell.length_c   1.000
_cell.angle_alpha   90.00
_cell.angle_beta   90.00
_cell.angle_gamma   90.00
#
_symmetry.space_group_name_H-M   'P 1'
#
loop_
_entity.id
_entity.type
_entity.pdbx_description
1 polymer ?
#
loop_
_entity_poly.entity_id
_entity_poly.type
_entity_poly.pdbx_seq_one_letter_code
_entity_poly.pdbx_strand_id
1 'polypeptide(L)'
;MSIDKDSEEWLVMRYFREKYTDFPRGKLVKSESPDFILKLSRKKSIGIERTRLDYIINNNPDLWPVYLISLIEKKEEKLRLYKKKLFAKYWLLMTVEDVNLKDIHKHIRDYNFLFDDVFLFDLFSGEITEL
;
A
#
# COMPACT_ATOMS: atom_id res chain seq x y z
N MET A 1 23.91 -10.60 0.57
CA MET A 1 23.64 -9.82 1.80
C MET A 1 22.14 -9.65 1.87
N SER A 2 21.45 -10.39 2.75
CA SER A 2 19.99 -10.27 2.86
C SER A 2 19.66 -8.90 3.41
N ILE A 3 18.91 -8.10 2.65
CA ILE A 3 18.29 -6.88 3.17
C ILE A 3 17.34 -7.33 4.28
N ASP A 4 17.49 -6.79 5.49
CA ASP A 4 16.53 -7.08 6.55
C ASP A 4 15.18 -6.43 6.21
N LYS A 5 14.09 -7.03 6.68
CA LYS A 5 12.74 -6.61 6.32
C LYS A 5 12.52 -5.10 6.54
N ASP A 6 13.02 -4.54 7.64
CA ASP A 6 12.80 -3.12 7.93
C ASP A 6 13.46 -2.20 6.91
N SER A 7 14.66 -2.57 6.46
CA SER A 7 15.37 -1.88 5.38
C SER A 7 14.61 -1.94 4.05
N GLU A 8 14.03 -3.10 3.71
CA GLU A 8 13.19 -3.27 2.51
C GLU A 8 11.96 -2.36 2.56
N GLU A 9 11.26 -2.33 3.69
CA GLU A 9 10.07 -1.51 3.86
C GLU A 9 10.37 0.00 3.70
N TRP A 10 11.49 0.46 4.25
CA TRP A 10 11.95 1.83 4.06
C TRP A 10 12.36 2.13 2.63
N LEU A 11 13.04 1.20 1.96
CA LEU A 11 13.44 1.34 0.56
C LEU A 11 12.21 1.55 -0.32
N VAL A 12 11.23 0.65 -0.20
CA VAL A 12 9.97 0.74 -0.95
C VAL A 12 9.25 2.06 -0.69
N MET A 13 9.15 2.49 0.57
CA MET A 13 8.49 3.76 0.88
C MET A 13 9.21 4.99 0.36
N ARG A 14 10.55 4.99 0.38
CA ARG A 14 11.34 6.08 -0.21
C ARG A 14 11.17 6.11 -1.72
N TYR A 15 11.18 4.94 -2.36
CA TYR A 15 11.00 4.82 -3.80
C TYR A 15 9.60 5.27 -4.24
N PHE A 16 8.55 4.85 -3.52
CA PHE A 16 7.19 5.33 -3.76
C PHE A 16 7.09 6.84 -3.63
N ARG A 17 7.67 7.42 -2.56
CA ARG A 17 7.70 8.87 -2.35
C ARG A 17 8.45 9.63 -3.45
N GLU A 18 9.48 9.03 -4.03
CA GLU A 18 10.24 9.62 -5.13
C GLU A 18 9.46 9.58 -6.45
N LYS A 19 8.76 8.48 -6.70
CA LYS A 19 8.02 8.25 -7.95
C LYS A 19 6.65 8.91 -7.98
N TYR A 20 5.97 9.03 -6.84
CA TYR A 20 4.67 9.66 -6.78
C TYR A 20 4.80 11.19 -6.74
N THR A 21 4.56 11.86 -7.88
CA THR A 21 4.77 13.31 -8.01
C THR A 21 3.88 14.14 -7.07
N ASP A 22 2.70 13.63 -6.75
CA ASP A 22 1.74 14.28 -5.84
C ASP A 22 1.91 13.85 -4.37
N PHE A 23 3.00 13.16 -4.04
CA PHE A 23 3.27 12.74 -2.66
C PHE A 23 3.34 13.94 -1.71
N PRO A 24 2.49 14.00 -0.67
CA PRO A 24 2.44 15.15 0.22
C PRO A 24 3.77 15.37 0.96
N ARG A 25 4.18 16.64 1.05
CA ARG A 25 5.34 17.00 1.86
C ARG A 25 5.06 16.71 3.34
N GLY A 26 5.96 15.95 3.97
CA GLY A 26 5.84 15.62 5.37
C GLY A 26 6.95 14.71 5.88
N LYS A 27 6.96 14.50 7.20
CA LYS A 27 7.87 13.55 7.85
C LYS A 27 7.23 12.17 7.87
N LEU A 28 7.86 11.21 7.20
CA LEU A 28 7.46 9.80 7.25
C LEU A 28 8.07 9.13 8.47
N VAL A 29 7.30 8.33 9.19
CA VAL A 29 7.73 7.60 10.40
C VAL A 29 7.14 6.20 10.34
N LYS A 30 7.92 5.17 10.69
CA LYS A 30 7.42 3.80 10.82
C LYS A 30 6.57 3.64 12.08
N SER A 31 5.54 2.79 12.04
CA SER A 31 4.66 2.51 13.16
C SER A 31 4.16 1.06 13.09
N GLU A 32 3.60 0.55 14.19
CA GLU A 32 3.03 -0.81 14.22
C GLU A 32 1.64 -0.88 13.59
N SER A 33 0.88 0.22 13.64
CA SER A 33 -0.44 0.29 13.04
C SER A 33 -0.86 1.75 12.82
N PRO A 34 -0.94 2.22 11.57
CA PRO A 34 -0.56 1.53 10.32
C PRO A 34 0.97 1.40 10.16
N ASP A 35 1.44 0.70 9.13
CA ASP A 35 2.89 0.44 8.90
C ASP A 35 3.74 1.72 8.86
N PHE A 36 3.19 2.80 8.27
CA PHE A 36 3.82 4.10 8.24
C PHE A 36 2.84 5.24 8.55
N ILE A 37 3.37 6.32 9.11
CA ILE A 37 2.64 7.56 9.38
C ILE A 37 3.37 8.71 8.69
N LEU A 38 2.68 9.38 7.76
CA LEU A 38 3.15 10.62 7.15
C LEU A 38 2.58 11.82 7.92
N LYS A 39 3.43 12.50 8.68
CA LYS A 39 3.07 13.71 9.44
C LYS A 39 3.13 14.93 8.52
N LEU A 40 1.96 15.44 8.16
CA LEU A 40 1.81 16.65 7.32
C LEU A 40 1.95 17.92 8.16
N SER A 41 1.39 17.91 9.37
CA SER A 41 1.48 19.01 10.35
C SER A 41 1.25 18.47 11.77
N ARG A 42 1.25 19.35 12.78
CA ARG A 42 0.99 18.96 14.19
C ARG A 42 -0.36 18.26 14.40
N LYS A 43 -1.37 18.55 13.57
CA LYS A 43 -2.74 18.05 13.71
C LYS A 43 -3.20 17.14 12.57
N LYS A 44 -2.41 17.00 11.51
CA LYS A 44 -2.78 16.24 10.31
C LYS A 44 -1.69 15.24 9.96
N SER A 45 -2.10 13.99 9.85
CA SER A 45 -1.25 12.87 9.47
C SER A 45 -2.03 11.93 8.56
N ILE A 46 -1.31 11.21 7.70
CA ILE A 46 -1.83 10.14 6.87
C ILE A 46 -1.28 8.83 7.39
N GLY A 47 -2.16 7.86 7.60
CA GLY A 47 -1.79 6.49 7.90
C GLY A 47 -1.57 5.72 6.61
N ILE A 48 -0.48 4.98 6.47
CA ILE A 48 -0.14 4.23 5.24
C ILE A 48 0.07 2.77 5.61
N GLU A 49 -0.81 1.91 5.09
CA GLU A 49 -0.72 0.46 5.18
C GLU A 49 -0.08 -0.08 3.89
N ARG A 50 0.75 -1.12 3.99
CA ARG A 50 1.45 -1.71 2.86
C ARG A 50 1.11 -3.18 2.67
N THR A 51 1.16 -3.60 1.42
CA THR A 51 1.05 -5.00 1.03
C THR A 51 1.92 -5.29 -0.18
N ARG A 52 2.67 -6.40 -0.14
CA ARG A 52 3.33 -6.97 -1.32
C ARG A 52 2.49 -8.10 -1.92
N LEU A 53 2.17 -8.03 -3.21
CA LEU A 53 1.25 -8.97 -3.87
C LEU A 53 1.96 -10.18 -4.50
N ASP A 54 3.27 -10.09 -4.76
CA ASP A 54 4.04 -11.13 -5.48
C ASP A 54 3.88 -12.52 -4.87
N TYR A 55 3.88 -12.61 -3.53
CA TYR A 55 3.73 -13.89 -2.84
C TYR A 55 2.40 -14.58 -3.18
N ILE A 56 1.31 -13.82 -3.26
CA ILE A 56 -0.01 -14.36 -3.57
C ILE A 56 -0.05 -14.81 -5.03
N ILE A 57 0.42 -13.94 -5.92
CA ILE A 57 0.33 -14.13 -7.36
C ILE A 57 1.20 -15.31 -7.80
N ASN A 58 2.45 -15.37 -7.32
CA ASN A 58 3.40 -16.40 -7.74
C ASN A 58 3.08 -17.78 -7.16
N ASN A 59 2.53 -17.87 -5.95
CA ASN A 59 2.16 -19.16 -5.35
C ASN A 59 0.78 -19.65 -5.77
N ASN A 60 -0.10 -18.78 -6.29
CA ASN A 60 -1.48 -19.11 -6.62
C ASN A 60 -1.92 -18.45 -7.94
N PRO A 61 -1.25 -18.73 -9.08
CA PRO A 61 -1.48 -18.01 -10.33
C PRO A 61 -2.91 -18.09 -10.89
N ASP A 62 -3.68 -19.12 -10.53
CA ASP A 62 -5.07 -19.25 -10.97
C ASP A 62 -6.09 -18.68 -9.96
N LEU A 63 -5.67 -18.48 -8.70
CA LEU A 63 -6.54 -18.07 -7.59
C LEU A 63 -6.15 -16.71 -6.99
N TRP A 64 -5.13 -16.05 -7.53
CA TRP A 64 -4.65 -14.76 -7.03
C TRP A 64 -5.75 -13.70 -6.96
N PRO A 65 -6.78 -13.63 -7.84
CA PRO A 65 -7.82 -12.62 -7.68
C PRO A 65 -8.61 -12.81 -6.39
N VAL A 66 -8.96 -14.06 -6.04
CA VAL A 66 -9.68 -14.37 -4.81
C VAL A 66 -8.83 -14.03 -3.59
N TYR A 67 -7.55 -14.40 -3.62
CA TYR A 67 -6.62 -14.10 -2.53
C TYR A 67 -6.32 -12.60 -2.40
N LEU A 68 -6.29 -11.86 -3.49
CA LEU A 68 -6.14 -10.41 -3.48
C LEU A 68 -7.30 -9.74 -2.74
N ILE A 69 -8.54 -10.12 -3.08
CA ILE A 69 -9.73 -9.61 -2.37
C ILE A 69 -9.67 -9.96 -0.88
N SER A 70 -9.39 -11.22 -0.55
CA SER A 70 -9.27 -11.65 0.85
C SER A 70 -8.18 -10.88 1.62
N LEU A 71 -7.09 -10.52 0.95
CA LEU A 71 -6.04 -9.73 1.57
C LEU A 71 -6.51 -8.29 1.84
N ILE A 72 -7.18 -7.66 0.86
CA ILE A 72 -7.70 -6.30 1.00
C ILE A 72 -8.69 -6.26 2.17
N GLU A 73 -9.63 -7.21 2.22
CA GLU A 73 -10.59 -7.33 3.31
C GLU A 73 -9.92 -7.44 4.69
N LYS A 74 -8.86 -8.24 4.82
CA LYS A 74 -8.09 -8.33 6.08
C LYS A 74 -7.43 -7.01 6.47
N LYS A 75 -6.96 -6.22 5.51
CA LYS A 75 -6.41 -4.88 5.78
C LYS A 75 -7.51 -3.91 6.21
N GLU A 76 -8.69 -3.99 5.60
CA GLU A 76 -9.85 -3.18 5.97
C GLU A 76 -10.42 -3.53 7.35
N GLU A 77 -10.44 -4.81 7.72
CA GLU A 77 -10.79 -5.25 9.08
C GLU A 77 -9.86 -4.62 10.11
N LYS A 78 -8.55 -4.66 9.87
CA LYS A 78 -7.58 -3.97 10.74
C LYS A 78 -7.85 -2.48 10.79
N LEU A 79 -8.06 -1.85 9.64
CA LEU A 79 -8.39 -0.43 9.55
C LEU A 79 -9.58 -0.09 10.44
N ARG A 80 -10.67 -0.87 10.41
CA ARG A 80 -11.85 -0.66 11.27
C ARG A 80 -11.50 -0.67 12.77
N LEU A 81 -10.54 -1.48 13.20
CA LEU A 81 -10.12 -1.56 14.62
C LEU A 81 -9.37 -0.31 15.09
N TYR A 82 -8.56 0.31 14.24
CA TYR A 82 -7.74 1.48 14.60
C TYR A 82 -8.23 2.81 14.00
N LYS A 83 -9.29 2.82 13.18
CA LYS A 83 -9.91 4.02 12.59
C LYS A 83 -10.71 4.80 13.64
N LYS A 84 -10.03 5.30 14.68
CA LYS A 84 -10.58 6.19 15.72
C LYS A 84 -10.51 7.69 15.35
N LYS A 85 -10.57 8.02 14.04
CA LYS A 85 -10.33 9.39 13.49
C LYS A 85 -8.93 9.96 13.83
N LEU A 86 -7.94 9.10 14.04
CA LEU A 86 -6.57 9.51 14.37
C LEU A 86 -5.86 10.20 13.20
N PHE A 87 -6.12 9.73 11.99
CA PHE A 87 -5.49 10.21 10.77
C PHE A 87 -6.52 10.93 9.90
N ALA A 88 -6.05 11.94 9.15
CA ALA A 88 -6.87 12.71 8.23
C ALA A 88 -7.25 11.88 6.99
N LYS A 89 -6.37 10.96 6.61
CA LYS A 89 -6.55 9.98 5.55
C LYS A 89 -5.85 8.67 5.90
N TYR A 90 -6.29 7.59 5.28
CA TYR A 90 -5.70 6.26 5.32
C TYR A 90 -5.41 5.81 3.90
N TRP A 91 -4.16 5.46 3.63
CA TRP A 91 -3.69 5.00 2.33
C TRP A 91 -3.40 3.51 2.37
N LEU A 92 -3.66 2.84 1.25
CA LEU A 92 -3.20 1.48 1.00
C LEU A 92 -2.21 1.50 -0.16
N LEU A 93 -0.97 1.08 0.09
CA LEU A 93 0.06 0.90 -0.93
C LEU A 93 0.25 -0.60 -1.19
N MET A 94 -0.16 -1.04 -2.38
CA MET A 94 0.04 -2.40 -2.87
C MET A 94 1.21 -2.42 -3.86
N THR A 95 2.17 -3.32 -3.67
CA THR A 95 3.39 -3.39 -4.50
C THR A 95 3.51 -4.71 -5.24
N VAL A 96 4.09 -4.65 -6.44
CA VAL A 96 4.42 -5.79 -7.31
C VAL A 96 5.80 -5.60 -7.94
N GLU A 97 6.47 -6.69 -8.31
CA GLU A 97 7.78 -6.64 -8.99
C GLU A 97 7.72 -7.09 -10.46
N ASP A 98 6.91 -8.09 -10.79
CA ASP A 98 6.94 -8.75 -12.12
C ASP A 98 5.55 -9.16 -12.59
N VAL A 99 4.53 -8.35 -12.27
CA VAL A 99 3.14 -8.66 -12.59
C VAL A 99 2.52 -7.54 -13.41
N ASN A 100 1.71 -7.93 -14.39
CA ASN A 100 0.92 -7.03 -15.21
C ASN A 100 -0.05 -6.20 -14.32
N LEU A 101 0.34 -4.96 -14.03
CA LEU A 101 -0.47 -3.98 -13.30
C LEU A 101 -1.90 -3.85 -13.87
N LYS A 102 -2.06 -3.97 -15.20
CA LYS A 102 -3.37 -3.84 -15.85
C LYS A 102 -4.32 -4.96 -15.45
N ASP A 103 -3.80 -6.18 -15.28
CA ASP A 103 -4.62 -7.31 -14.88
C ASP A 103 -5.06 -7.16 -13.42
N ILE A 104 -4.16 -6.73 -12.53
CA ILE A 104 -4.50 -6.43 -11.13
C ILE A 104 -5.55 -5.33 -11.07
N HIS A 105 -5.27 -4.17 -11.69
CA HIS A 105 -6.18 -3.05 -11.75
C HIS A 105 -7.56 -3.48 -12.26
N LYS A 106 -7.64 -4.25 -13.36
CA LYS A 106 -8.91 -4.74 -13.90
C LYS A 106 -9.75 -5.50 -12.88
N HIS A 107 -9.14 -6.29 -11.99
CA HIS A 107 -9.87 -7.10 -11.01
C HIS A 107 -10.36 -6.29 -9.80
N ILE A 108 -9.70 -5.18 -9.46
CA ILE A 108 -10.04 -4.39 -8.27
C ILE A 108 -10.53 -2.98 -8.58
N ARG A 109 -10.68 -2.62 -9.87
CA ARG A 109 -11.15 -1.31 -10.31
C ARG A 109 -12.49 -0.91 -9.71
N ASP A 110 -13.42 -1.86 -9.62
CA ASP A 110 -14.77 -1.63 -9.09
C ASP A 110 -14.88 -2.00 -7.60
N TYR A 111 -13.76 -2.32 -6.94
CA TYR A 111 -13.75 -2.61 -5.52
C TYR A 111 -13.92 -1.32 -4.71
N ASN A 112 -14.89 -1.31 -3.81
CA ASN A 112 -15.16 -0.14 -2.96
C ASN A 112 -14.29 -0.16 -1.70
N PHE A 113 -13.09 0.42 -1.79
CA PHE A 113 -12.14 0.47 -0.68
C PHE A 113 -12.61 1.36 0.47
N LEU A 114 -12.28 0.96 1.71
CA LEU A 114 -12.44 1.79 2.92
C LEU A 114 -11.26 2.74 3.19
N PHE A 115 -10.17 2.54 2.46
CA PHE A 115 -9.03 3.44 2.40
C PHE A 115 -9.39 4.68 1.57
N ASP A 116 -8.84 5.83 1.92
CA ASP A 116 -9.14 7.10 1.26
C ASP A 116 -8.41 7.24 -0.08
N ASP A 117 -7.19 6.72 -0.19
CA ASP A 117 -6.44 6.67 -1.45
C ASP A 117 -5.72 5.30 -1.55
N VAL A 118 -5.76 4.66 -2.72
CA VAL A 118 -5.21 3.32 -2.95
C VAL A 118 -4.28 3.32 -4.15
N PHE A 119 -3.10 2.75 -3.96
CA PHE A 119 -2.02 2.77 -4.96
C PHE A 119 -1.58 1.35 -5.29
N LEU A 120 -1.48 1.05 -6.59
CA LEU A 120 -0.67 -0.04 -7.12
C LEU A 120 0.68 0.52 -7.55
N PHE A 121 1.77 -0.07 -7.07
CA PHE A 121 3.12 0.38 -7.35
C PHE A 121 3.99 -0.77 -7.87
N ASP A 122 4.41 -0.66 -9.12
CA ASP A 122 5.39 -1.57 -9.72
C ASP A 122 6.80 -1.13 -9.31
N LEU A 123 7.46 -1.98 -8.54
CA LEU A 123 8.79 -1.75 -7.98
C LEU A 123 9.89 -1.80 -9.05
N PHE A 124 9.65 -2.48 -10.18
CA PHE A 124 10.63 -2.58 -11.27
C PHE A 124 10.56 -1.36 -12.19
N SER A 125 9.37 -1.04 -12.71
CA SER A 125 9.20 0.11 -13.61
C SER A 125 9.15 1.46 -12.88
N GLY A 126 8.73 1.44 -11.60
CA GLY A 126 8.40 2.65 -10.85
C GLY A 126 7.04 3.25 -11.23
N GLU A 127 6.23 2.55 -12.03
CA GLU A 127 4.87 2.97 -12.40
C GLU A 127 3.93 2.90 -11.20
N ILE A 128 3.11 3.94 -11.04
CA ILE A 128 2.10 4.04 -9.99
C ILE A 128 0.74 4.21 -10.65
N THR A 129 -0.22 3.37 -10.27
CA THR A 129 -1.63 3.50 -10.62
C THR A 129 -2.44 3.80 -9.36
N GLU A 130 -3.14 4.94 -9.36
CA GLU A 130 -4.21 5.21 -8.39
C GLU A 130 -5.49 4.50 -8.82
N LEU A 131 -6.20 3.89 -7.87
CA LEU A 131 -7.43 3.12 -8.08
C LEU A 131 -8.67 3.92 -7.70
#